data_AF-A0A7C6P1E0-F1
#
_entry.id   AF-A0A7C6P1E0-F1
#
_cell.length_a   1.000
_cell.length_b   1.000
_cell.length_c   1.000
_cell.angle_alpha   90.00
_cell.angle_beta   90.00
_cell.angle_gamma   90.00
#
_symmetry.space_group_name_H-M   'P 1'
#
loop_
_entity.id
_entity.type
_entity.pdbx_description
1 polymer ?
#
loop_
_entity_poly.entity_id
_entity_poly.type
_entity_poly.pdbx_seq_one_letter_code
_entity_poly.pdbx_strand_id
1 'polypeptide(L)'
;MKKSHLNIVIPQWQGGGQDLSTYRGGLEIQNNYLLGLELAEVEISCENVSEVKNNIVGYDEIVQQLVDAKMQITKNNAKTIFTIGGGCDADIASISHLNGITGGNMTLLYFDAHGDLNTPKSSESKYFYGMPLRTLLGDGDEKIINLLPSKLSPAQVIMLGIRDLDKAEIEY
;
A
#
# COMPACT_ATOMS: atom_id res chain seq x y z
N MET A 1 4.84 10.86 27.59
CA MET A 1 5.45 9.92 26.62
C MET A 1 4.64 10.03 25.33
N LYS A 2 5.25 10.46 24.20
CA LYS A 2 4.55 10.48 22.91
C LYS A 2 4.13 9.05 22.57
N LYS A 3 2.85 8.84 22.23
CA LYS A 3 2.33 7.51 21.87
C LYS A 3 3.12 6.98 20.68
N SER A 4 3.57 5.73 20.75
CA SER A 4 4.31 5.04 19.68
C SER A 4 3.39 4.33 18.68
N HIS A 5 2.10 4.66 18.70
CA HIS A 5 1.08 4.09 17.83
C HIS A 5 0.56 5.19 16.90
N LEU A 6 0.43 4.87 15.63
CA LEU A 6 -0.09 5.77 14.61
C LEU A 6 -1.35 5.14 13.98
N ASN A 7 -2.45 5.89 14.00
CA ASN A 7 -3.54 5.63 13.08
C ASN A 7 -3.34 6.53 11.86
N ILE A 8 -3.40 5.97 10.66
CA ILE A 8 -3.23 6.72 9.42
C ILE A 8 -4.32 6.35 8.42
N VAL A 9 -4.88 7.36 7.76
CA VAL A 9 -5.87 7.20 6.69
C VAL A 9 -5.17 7.53 5.38
N ILE A 10 -5.18 6.55 4.47
CA ILE A 10 -4.60 6.64 3.14
C ILE A 10 -5.68 6.13 2.18
N PRO A 11 -6.72 6.93 1.89
CA PRO A 11 -7.86 6.49 1.08
C PRO A 11 -7.51 6.46 -0.43
N GLN A 12 -6.32 5.96 -0.76
CA GLN A 12 -5.78 5.89 -2.12
C GLN A 12 -6.65 4.99 -3.00
N TRP A 13 -7.05 5.53 -4.15
CA TRP A 13 -7.96 4.86 -5.11
C TRP A 13 -7.36 4.71 -6.50
N GLN A 14 -6.36 5.53 -6.85
CA GLN A 14 -5.76 5.61 -8.18
C GLN A 14 -5.15 4.28 -8.64
N GLY A 15 -4.65 3.47 -7.71
CA GLY A 15 -4.12 2.15 -8.02
C GLY A 15 -5.15 1.16 -8.57
N GLY A 16 -6.45 1.44 -8.44
CA GLY A 16 -7.56 0.69 -9.04
C GLY A 16 -8.15 1.32 -10.31
N GLY A 17 -7.54 2.39 -10.85
CA GLY A 17 -8.06 3.10 -12.01
C GLY A 17 -9.05 4.20 -11.65
N GLN A 18 -10.12 4.38 -12.42
CA GLN A 18 -11.02 5.54 -12.33
C GLN A 18 -12.16 5.40 -11.29
N ASP A 19 -12.19 4.32 -10.51
CA ASP A 19 -13.26 4.06 -9.54
C ASP A 19 -12.91 4.61 -8.14
N LEU A 20 -13.72 5.57 -7.67
CA LEU A 20 -13.59 6.20 -6.35
C LEU A 20 -14.17 5.36 -5.20
N SER A 21 -14.70 4.16 -5.46
CA SER A 21 -15.39 3.35 -4.45
C SER A 21 -14.52 3.04 -3.22
N THR A 22 -13.23 2.78 -3.42
CA THR A 22 -12.28 2.50 -2.33
C THR A 22 -11.97 3.75 -1.50
N TYR A 23 -11.81 4.91 -2.14
CA TYR A 23 -11.69 6.20 -1.46
C TYR A 23 -12.91 6.46 -0.55
N ARG A 24 -14.12 6.30 -1.11
CA ARG A 24 -15.37 6.50 -0.35
C ARG A 24 -15.50 5.50 0.80
N GLY A 25 -15.14 4.23 0.56
CA GLY A 25 -15.15 3.19 1.60
C GLY A 25 -14.20 3.51 2.76
N GLY A 26 -12.97 3.97 2.47
CA GLY A 26 -12.02 4.40 3.49
C GLY A 26 -12.55 5.54 4.35
N LEU A 27 -13.14 6.56 3.72
CA LEU A 27 -13.77 7.68 4.44
C LEU A 27 -14.99 7.25 5.26
N GLU A 28 -15.79 6.31 4.76
CA GLU A 28 -16.95 5.78 5.51
C GLU A 28 -16.49 5.06 6.78
N ILE A 29 -15.39 4.29 6.71
CA ILE A 29 -14.78 3.64 7.88
C ILE A 29 -14.33 4.70 8.89
N GLN A 30 -13.59 5.70 8.42
CA GLN A 30 -13.10 6.82 9.25
C GLN A 30 -14.26 7.52 9.97
N ASN A 31 -15.28 7.94 9.23
CA ASN A 31 -16.35 8.79 9.73
C ASN A 31 -17.31 8.08 10.68
N ASN A 32 -17.51 6.78 10.51
CA ASN A 32 -18.51 6.04 11.29
C ASN A 32 -17.92 5.22 12.44
N TYR A 33 -16.68 4.74 12.32
CA TYR A 33 -16.15 3.75 13.27
C TYR A 33 -14.96 4.24 14.09
N LEU A 34 -14.36 5.38 13.73
CA LEU A 34 -13.10 5.84 14.34
C LEU A 34 -13.20 7.25 14.94
N LEU A 35 -14.42 7.69 15.24
CA LEU A 35 -14.69 8.93 15.95
C LEU A 35 -13.92 8.98 17.27
N GLY A 36 -13.15 10.07 17.47
CA GLY A 36 -12.35 10.28 18.68
C GLY A 36 -10.94 9.68 18.65
N LEU A 37 -10.54 9.02 17.56
CA LEU A 37 -9.15 8.68 17.32
C LEU A 37 -8.39 9.86 16.70
N GLU A 38 -7.12 10.01 17.09
CA GLU A 38 -6.17 10.88 16.40
C GLU A 38 -5.68 10.14 15.15
N LEU A 39 -5.96 10.71 13.98
CA LEU A 39 -5.66 10.15 12.67
C LEU A 39 -4.71 11.08 11.93
N ALA A 40 -3.60 10.55 11.42
CA ALA A 40 -2.85 11.22 10.36
C ALA A 40 -3.53 10.93 9.02
N GLU A 41 -3.51 11.89 8.10
CA GLU A 41 -4.16 11.74 6.80
C GLU A 41 -3.16 12.00 5.67
N VAL A 42 -3.25 11.20 4.62
CA VAL A 42 -2.61 11.45 3.34
C VAL A 42 -3.64 12.11 2.43
N GLU A 43 -3.31 13.26 1.86
CA GLU A 43 -4.21 13.98 0.96
C GLU A 43 -4.31 13.25 -0.37
N ILE A 44 -5.53 12.91 -0.78
CA ILE A 44 -5.81 12.18 -2.01
C ILE A 44 -6.68 13.04 -2.93
N SER A 45 -6.17 13.35 -4.12
CA SER A 45 -6.95 14.01 -5.17
C SER A 45 -8.11 13.13 -5.62
N CYS A 46 -9.27 13.75 -5.86
CA CYS A 46 -10.44 13.12 -6.48
C CYS A 46 -10.60 13.50 -7.96
N GLU A 47 -9.60 14.14 -8.56
CA GLU A 47 -9.56 14.41 -10.00
C GLU A 47 -9.36 13.10 -10.78
N ASN A 48 -9.62 13.14 -12.09
CA ASN A 48 -9.42 11.97 -12.95
C ASN A 48 -7.98 11.46 -12.85
N VAL A 49 -7.82 10.14 -12.76
CA VAL A 49 -6.50 9.52 -12.67
C VAL A 49 -5.70 9.80 -13.94
N SER A 50 -4.43 10.14 -13.76
CA SER A 50 -3.49 10.33 -14.85
C SER A 50 -3.36 9.10 -15.77
N GLU A 51 -2.94 9.34 -17.00
CA GLU A 51 -2.66 8.29 -17.97
C GLU A 51 -1.52 7.37 -17.50
N VAL A 52 -1.42 6.20 -18.15
CA VAL A 52 -0.39 5.21 -17.83
C VAL A 52 1.01 5.80 -17.98
N LYS A 53 1.82 5.64 -16.94
CA LYS A 53 3.26 5.94 -16.95
C LYS A 53 4.00 4.81 -16.23
N ASN A 54 5.16 4.42 -16.75
CA ASN A 54 5.91 3.26 -16.27
C ASN A 54 5.07 1.96 -16.21
N ASN A 55 4.11 1.80 -17.11
CA ASN A 55 3.12 0.71 -17.10
C ASN A 55 2.24 0.64 -15.84
N ILE A 56 2.04 1.77 -15.18
CA ILE A 56 1.16 1.91 -14.02
C ILE A 56 0.18 3.06 -14.30
N VAL A 57 -1.11 2.80 -14.11
CA VAL A 57 -2.16 3.85 -14.12
C VAL A 57 -2.04 4.69 -12.85
N GLY A 58 -2.11 6.03 -12.96
CA GLY A 58 -2.03 6.91 -11.78
C GLY A 58 -0.66 6.98 -11.12
N TYR A 59 0.40 6.70 -11.90
CA TYR A 59 1.76 6.55 -11.37
C TYR A 59 2.25 7.74 -10.55
N ASP A 60 2.03 8.97 -11.04
CA ASP A 60 2.55 10.16 -10.37
C ASP A 60 1.79 10.43 -9.06
N GLU A 61 0.48 10.18 -9.03
CA GLU A 61 -0.34 10.24 -7.83
C GLU A 61 0.10 9.21 -6.79
N ILE A 62 0.28 7.94 -7.18
CA ILE A 62 0.72 6.86 -6.29
C ILE A 62 2.09 7.19 -5.67
N VAL A 63 3.03 7.69 -6.49
CA VAL A 63 4.36 8.08 -6.00
C VAL A 63 4.26 9.23 -5.00
N GLN A 64 3.44 10.24 -5.27
CA GLN A 64 3.26 11.38 -4.36
C GLN A 64 2.62 10.93 -3.04
N GLN A 65 1.58 10.11 -3.10
CA GLN A 65 0.88 9.57 -1.93
C GLN A 65 1.80 8.70 -1.08
N LEU A 66 2.66 7.89 -1.70
CA LEU A 66 3.67 7.10 -0.99
C LEU A 66 4.70 7.98 -0.27
N VAL A 67 5.13 9.08 -0.88
CA VAL A 67 6.04 10.06 -0.26
C VAL A 67 5.37 10.67 0.98
N ASP A 68 4.11 11.08 0.86
CA ASP A 68 3.36 11.71 1.94
C ASP A 68 3.06 10.72 3.08
N ALA A 69 2.67 9.49 2.76
CA ALA A 69 2.50 8.41 3.74
C ALA A 69 3.79 8.16 4.53
N LYS A 70 4.92 8.01 3.84
CA LYS A 70 6.25 7.85 4.46
C LYS A 70 6.59 9.01 5.38
N MET A 71 6.26 10.24 4.98
CA MET A 71 6.50 11.44 5.79
C MET A 71 5.68 11.41 7.09
N GLN A 72 4.37 11.10 7.01
CA GLN A 72 3.51 11.00 8.19
C GLN A 72 3.98 9.90 9.15
N ILE A 73 4.35 8.74 8.63
CA ILE A 73 4.84 7.61 9.42
C ILE A 73 6.15 7.97 10.14
N THR A 74 7.09 8.57 9.42
CA THR A 74 8.41 8.95 9.97
C THR A 74 8.28 10.04 11.03
N LYS A 75 7.46 11.08 10.77
CA LYS A 75 7.21 12.20 11.70
C LYS A 75 6.65 11.73 13.05
N ASN A 76 5.87 10.67 13.05
CA ASN A 76 5.24 10.13 14.26
C ASN A 76 6.10 9.08 14.98
N ASN A 77 7.24 8.68 14.41
CA ASN A 77 8.12 7.64 14.98
C ASN A 77 7.33 6.38 15.39
N ALA A 78 6.42 5.96 14.50
CA ALA A 78 5.45 4.91 14.79
C ALA A 78 6.16 3.56 15.00
N LYS A 79 5.82 2.87 16.09
CA LYS A 79 6.23 1.48 16.37
C LYS A 79 5.14 0.47 16.07
N THR A 80 3.90 0.94 15.98
CA THR A 80 2.72 0.19 15.55
C THR A 80 1.88 1.12 14.71
N ILE A 81 1.22 0.59 13.68
CA ILE A 81 0.43 1.37 12.74
C ILE A 81 -0.91 0.66 12.54
N PHE A 82 -1.99 1.42 12.53
CA PHE A 82 -3.28 1.02 12.00
C PHE A 82 -3.57 1.88 10.77
N THR A 83 -3.59 1.25 9.59
CA THR A 83 -3.91 1.93 8.32
C THR A 83 -5.38 1.73 7.99
N ILE A 84 -6.06 2.79 7.60
CA ILE A 84 -7.28 2.70 6.80
C ILE A 84 -6.87 3.00 5.37
N GLY A 85 -6.85 1.96 4.53
CA GLY A 85 -6.54 2.11 3.12
C GLY A 85 -7.75 2.56 2.30
N GLY A 86 -7.49 2.78 1.01
CA GLY A 86 -8.47 2.57 -0.05
C GLY A 86 -8.24 1.20 -0.69
N GLY A 87 -7.04 0.99 -1.24
CA GLY A 87 -6.59 -0.31 -1.78
C GLY A 87 -5.44 -0.92 -1.00
N CYS A 88 -5.05 -2.14 -1.41
CA CYS A 88 -3.94 -2.90 -0.83
C CYS A 88 -2.58 -2.20 -1.02
N ASP A 89 -2.47 -1.33 -2.02
CA ASP A 89 -1.29 -0.49 -2.29
C ASP A 89 -1.05 0.60 -1.24
N ALA A 90 -2.09 1.03 -0.52
CA ALA A 90 -1.98 2.02 0.54
C ALA A 90 -1.09 1.53 1.71
N ASP A 91 -0.97 0.22 1.91
CA ASP A 91 -0.27 -0.37 3.05
C ASP A 91 1.25 -0.47 2.87
N ILE A 92 1.79 -0.33 1.65
CA ILE A 92 3.20 -0.61 1.38
C ILE A 92 4.15 0.27 2.20
N ALA A 93 3.76 1.52 2.47
CA ALA A 93 4.53 2.45 3.29
C ALA A 93 4.61 1.98 4.75
N SER A 94 3.47 1.58 5.31
CA SER A 94 3.32 1.10 6.68
C SER A 94 4.10 -0.21 6.89
N ILE A 95 3.89 -1.19 6.00
CA ILE A 95 4.55 -2.50 6.08
C ILE A 95 6.07 -2.34 5.97
N SER A 96 6.54 -1.58 4.98
CA SER A 96 7.96 -1.34 4.76
C SER A 96 8.64 -0.63 5.95
N HIS A 97 7.97 0.37 6.53
CA HIS A 97 8.46 1.05 7.73
C HIS A 97 8.58 0.09 8.92
N LEU A 98 7.54 -0.70 9.20
CA LEU A 98 7.54 -1.68 10.29
C LEU A 98 8.64 -2.74 10.10
N ASN A 99 8.89 -3.18 8.87
CA ASN A 99 10.00 -4.08 8.56
C ASN A 99 11.36 -3.43 8.85
N GLY A 100 11.51 -2.16 8.50
CA GLY A 100 12.74 -1.40 8.77
C GLY A 100 13.04 -1.29 10.28
N ILE A 101 12.04 -0.90 11.08
CA ILE A 101 12.26 -0.70 12.53
C ILE A 101 12.41 -2.01 13.31
N THR A 102 11.93 -3.13 12.77
CA THR A 102 12.12 -4.47 13.34
C THR A 102 13.42 -5.13 12.86
N GLY A 103 14.18 -4.47 11.97
CA GLY A 103 15.41 -5.02 11.40
C GLY A 103 15.17 -6.28 10.56
N GLY A 104 14.02 -6.38 9.88
CA GLY A 104 13.63 -7.57 9.12
C GLY A 104 13.04 -8.69 9.98
N ASN A 105 12.92 -8.53 11.30
CA ASN A 105 12.33 -9.52 12.19
C ASN A 105 10.81 -9.34 12.31
N MET A 106 10.11 -9.47 11.19
CA MET A 106 8.65 -9.49 11.14
C MET A 106 8.13 -10.57 10.19
N THR A 107 6.94 -11.06 10.48
CA THR A 107 6.14 -11.90 9.58
C THR A 107 4.96 -11.08 9.08
N LEU A 108 4.77 -11.03 7.77
CA LEU A 108 3.59 -10.48 7.12
C LEU A 108 2.57 -11.60 6.92
N LEU A 109 1.42 -11.48 7.58
CA LEU A 109 0.24 -12.28 7.26
C LEU A 109 -0.59 -11.51 6.22
N TYR A 110 -0.59 -11.99 4.98
CA TYR A 110 -1.22 -11.33 3.85
C TYR A 110 -2.57 -11.99 3.55
N PHE A 111 -3.65 -11.38 4.05
CA PHE A 111 -5.00 -11.89 3.89
C PHE A 111 -5.65 -11.27 2.65
N ASP A 112 -5.65 -12.01 1.54
CA ASP A 112 -6.25 -11.56 0.29
C ASP A 112 -6.81 -12.75 -0.50
N ALA A 113 -7.72 -12.47 -1.44
CA ALA A 113 -8.12 -13.42 -2.46
C ALA A 113 -7.05 -13.58 -3.55
N HIS A 114 -6.31 -12.51 -3.83
CA HIS A 114 -5.35 -12.39 -4.93
C HIS A 114 -3.90 -12.43 -4.46
N GLY A 115 -2.99 -12.63 -5.41
CA GLY A 115 -1.57 -12.63 -5.13
C GLY A 115 -1.02 -11.25 -4.76
N ASP A 116 -1.45 -10.23 -5.47
CA ASP A 116 -0.83 -8.90 -5.49
C ASP A 116 0.66 -8.99 -5.87
N LEU A 117 0.98 -10.00 -6.69
CA LEU A 117 2.32 -10.45 -7.04
C LEU A 117 2.75 -10.01 -8.44
N ASN A 118 1.96 -9.18 -9.12
CA ASN A 118 2.31 -8.65 -10.41
C ASN A 118 3.40 -7.57 -10.34
N THR A 119 4.15 -7.45 -11.43
CA THR A 119 5.01 -6.31 -11.72
C THR A 119 4.34 -5.39 -12.75
N PRO A 120 4.84 -4.17 -12.97
CA PRO A 120 4.38 -3.33 -14.08
C PRO A 120 4.56 -3.97 -15.47
N LYS A 121 5.42 -4.99 -15.59
CA LYS A 121 5.64 -5.71 -16.84
C LYS A 121 4.68 -6.88 -17.05
N SER A 122 4.25 -7.54 -15.97
CA SER A 122 3.40 -8.73 -16.04
C SER A 122 1.92 -8.42 -15.95
N SER A 123 1.54 -7.31 -15.29
CA SER A 123 0.14 -6.93 -15.11
C SER A 123 -0.52 -6.58 -16.45
N GLU A 124 -1.62 -7.27 -16.77
CA GLU A 124 -2.46 -6.93 -17.93
C GLU A 124 -3.26 -5.64 -17.69
N SER A 125 -3.71 -5.40 -16.46
CA SER A 125 -4.54 -4.24 -16.09
C SER A 125 -3.75 -2.95 -15.90
N LYS A 126 -2.46 -3.04 -15.57
CA LYS A 126 -1.59 -1.90 -15.17
C LYS A 126 -2.06 -1.19 -13.90
N TYR A 127 -2.98 -1.80 -13.17
CA TYR A 127 -3.47 -1.31 -11.89
C TYR A 127 -2.48 -1.70 -10.80
N PHE A 128 -2.01 -0.68 -10.08
CA PHE A 128 -1.02 -0.86 -9.02
C PHE A 128 -1.55 -1.69 -7.86
N TYR A 129 -2.88 -1.81 -7.70
CA TYR A 129 -3.51 -2.66 -6.69
C TYR A 129 -3.11 -4.13 -6.79
N GLY A 130 -2.75 -4.65 -7.97
CA GLY A 130 -2.27 -6.04 -8.12
C GLY A 130 -0.76 -6.21 -7.95
N MET A 131 -0.04 -5.15 -7.59
CA MET A 131 1.42 -5.10 -7.45
C MET A 131 1.98 -4.88 -6.02
N PRO A 132 1.20 -4.61 -4.93
CA PRO A 132 1.77 -4.22 -3.64
C PRO A 132 2.71 -5.23 -3.03
N LEU A 133 2.33 -6.52 -3.01
CA LEU A 133 3.14 -7.56 -2.37
C LEU A 133 4.44 -7.80 -3.15
N ARG A 134 4.39 -7.81 -4.49
CA ARG A 134 5.60 -7.89 -5.32
C ARG A 134 6.55 -6.72 -5.10
N THR A 135 5.99 -5.52 -4.99
CA THR A 135 6.74 -4.29 -4.71
C THR A 135 7.43 -4.35 -3.35
N LEU A 136 6.74 -4.85 -2.33
CA LEU A 136 7.31 -5.06 -0.98
C LEU A 136 8.45 -6.10 -0.97
N LEU A 137 8.38 -7.11 -1.85
CA LEU A 137 9.46 -8.08 -2.08
C LEU A 137 10.63 -7.52 -2.88
N GLY A 138 10.54 -6.26 -3.32
CA GLY A 138 11.63 -5.55 -3.98
C GLY A 138 11.69 -5.77 -5.49
N ASP A 139 10.62 -6.23 -6.12
CA ASP A 139 10.50 -6.43 -7.56
C ASP A 139 9.31 -5.61 -8.11
N GLY A 140 9.55 -4.74 -9.10
CA GLY A 140 8.58 -3.71 -9.49
C GLY A 140 9.23 -2.43 -10.04
N ASP A 141 8.53 -1.30 -9.97
CA ASP A 141 9.07 -0.01 -10.38
C ASP A 141 10.17 0.48 -9.42
N GLU A 142 11.34 0.84 -9.98
CA GLU A 142 12.51 1.20 -9.20
C GLU A 142 12.30 2.45 -8.32
N LYS A 143 11.56 3.45 -8.80
CA LYS A 143 11.32 4.68 -8.04
C LYS A 143 10.44 4.38 -6.83
N ILE A 144 9.37 3.62 -7.02
CA ILE A 144 8.48 3.20 -5.93
C ILE A 144 9.25 2.36 -4.91
N ILE A 145 10.02 1.37 -5.35
CA ILE A 145 10.82 0.52 -4.48
C ILE A 145 11.84 1.32 -3.68
N ASN A 146 12.50 2.32 -4.29
CA ASN A 146 13.49 3.15 -3.61
C ASN A 146 12.88 4.11 -2.57
N LEU A 147 11.55 4.34 -2.61
CA LEU A 147 10.86 5.08 -1.56
C LEU A 147 10.63 4.23 -0.30
N LEU A 148 10.58 2.91 -0.43
CA LEU A 148 10.33 2.00 0.69
C LEU A 148 11.53 1.95 1.66
N PRO A 149 11.34 2.23 2.97
CA PRO A 149 12.41 2.13 3.97
C PRO A 149 13.09 0.76 4.06
N SER A 150 12.36 -0.31 3.76
CA SER A 150 12.83 -1.69 3.80
C SER A 150 12.03 -2.61 2.88
N LYS A 151 12.65 -3.71 2.44
CA LYS A 151 12.04 -4.73 1.58
C LYS A 151 11.83 -6.01 2.38
N LEU A 152 10.76 -6.73 2.10
CA LEU A 152 10.52 -8.06 2.64
C LEU A 152 11.33 -9.10 1.87
N SER A 153 11.66 -10.19 2.55
CA SER A 153 12.06 -11.44 1.91
C SER A 153 10.85 -12.39 1.79
N PRO A 154 10.83 -13.31 0.82
CA PRO A 154 9.73 -14.26 0.66
C PRO A 154 9.44 -15.08 1.93
N ALA A 155 10.48 -15.40 2.71
CA ALA A 155 10.35 -16.16 3.96
C ALA A 155 9.58 -15.42 5.07
N GLN A 156 9.36 -14.11 4.92
CA GLN A 156 8.57 -13.32 5.87
C GLN A 156 7.08 -13.35 5.55
N VAL A 157 6.68 -13.80 4.36
CA VAL A 157 5.31 -13.66 3.86
C VAL A 157 4.55 -14.97 4.01
N ILE A 158 3.37 -14.90 4.63
CA ILE A 158 2.40 -15.99 4.67
C ILE A 158 1.11 -15.47 4.05
N MET A 159 0.74 -16.03 2.90
CA MET A 159 -0.47 -15.64 2.18
C MET A 159 -1.65 -16.51 2.63
N LEU A 160 -2.80 -15.89 2.88
CA LEU A 160 -3.97 -16.52 3.50
C LEU A 160 -5.23 -16.13 2.74
N GLY A 161 -5.99 -17.13 2.26
CA GLY A 161 -7.24 -16.91 1.51
C GLY A 161 -7.06 -16.86 -0.01
N ILE A 162 -5.83 -17.01 -0.50
CA ILE A 162 -5.49 -16.97 -1.93
C ILE A 162 -6.31 -18.00 -2.71
N ARG A 163 -6.97 -17.54 -3.77
CA ARG A 163 -7.85 -18.34 -4.62
C ARG A 163 -8.02 -17.81 -6.04
N ASP A 164 -7.54 -16.59 -6.32
CA ASP A 164 -7.62 -15.97 -7.63
C ASP A 164 -6.27 -15.37 -8.01
N LEU A 165 -5.49 -16.12 -8.78
CA LEU A 165 -4.15 -15.73 -9.23
C LEU A 165 -4.14 -15.75 -10.76
N ASP A 166 -3.56 -14.71 -11.36
CA ASP A 166 -3.29 -14.77 -12.79
C ASP A 166 -2.07 -15.66 -13.09
N LYS A 167 -1.82 -15.89 -14.38
CA LYS A 167 -0.74 -16.76 -14.83
C LYS A 167 0.64 -16.29 -14.33
N ALA A 168 0.91 -14.99 -14.36
CA ALA A 168 2.20 -14.45 -13.97
C ALA A 168 2.42 -14.54 -12.45
N GLU A 169 1.34 -14.41 -11.67
CA GLU A 169 1.38 -14.61 -10.22
C GLU A 169 1.58 -16.08 -9.85
N ILE A 170 0.99 -17.03 -10.59
CA ILE A 170 1.21 -18.48 -10.37
C ILE A 170 2.65 -18.89 -10.72
N GLU A 171 3.24 -18.28 -11.74
CA GLU A 171 4.60 -18.61 -12.20
C GLU A 171 5.71 -18.06 -11.28
N TYR A 172 5.40 -17.10 -10.42
CA TYR A 172 6.35 -16.50 -9.46
C TYR A 172 6.51 -17.32 -8.18
#